data_AF-A0A517W8N2-F1
#
_entry.id   AF-A0A517W8N2-F1
#
_cell.length_a   1.000
_cell.length_b   1.000
_cell.length_c   1.000
_cell.angle_alpha   90.00
_cell.angle_beta   90.00
_cell.angle_gamma   90.00
#
_symmetry.space_group_name_H-M   'P 1'
#
loop_
_entity.id
_entity.type
_entity.pdbx_description
1 polymer ?
#
loop_
_entity_poly.entity_id
_entity_poly.type
_entity_poly.pdbx_seq_one_letter_code
_entity_poly.pdbx_strand_id
1 'polypeptide(L)'
;MKAAESVIFESLLPEQREFVEFVLSRYIESGEEVLDREVLPELLKLKYEAIQDAIAALGGADNITRTFVGFQKYLYSVLSA
;
A
#
# COMPACT_ATOMS: atom_id res chain seq x y z
N MET A 1 13.44 8.39 -14.85
CA MET A 1 12.22 8.43 -14.00
C MET A 1 12.28 7.52 -12.77
N LYS A 2 13.21 6.54 -12.66
CA LYS A 2 13.41 5.70 -11.45
C LYS A 2 13.88 6.43 -10.18
N ALA A 3 14.47 7.62 -10.30
CA ALA A 3 15.00 8.36 -9.14
C ALA A 3 13.92 8.92 -8.22
N ALA A 4 12.73 9.24 -8.76
CA ALA A 4 11.63 9.75 -7.93
C ALA A 4 11.02 8.63 -7.06
N GLU A 5 10.87 7.41 -7.60
CA GLU A 5 10.33 6.28 -6.85
C GLU A 5 11.17 5.95 -5.60
N SER A 6 12.50 6.03 -5.69
CA SER A 6 13.39 5.68 -4.57
C SER A 6 13.34 6.69 -3.40
N VAL A 7 13.24 7.99 -3.69
CA VAL A 7 13.18 9.04 -2.65
C VAL A 7 11.89 8.97 -1.84
N ILE A 8 10.81 8.50 -2.45
CA ILE A 8 9.54 8.31 -1.74
C ILE A 8 9.59 7.11 -0.80
N PHE A 9 10.22 6.01 -1.21
CA PHE A 9 10.35 4.83 -0.34
C PHE A 9 11.24 5.10 0.88
N GLU A 10 12.24 5.98 0.75
CA GLU A 10 13.11 6.37 1.88
C GLU A 10 12.45 7.36 2.85
N SER A 11 11.35 8.01 2.48
CA SER A 11 10.59 8.94 3.34
C SER A 11 9.26 8.37 3.85
N LEU A 12 9.08 7.04 3.81
CA LEU A 12 7.85 6.42 4.29
C LEU A 12 7.68 6.63 5.80
N LEU A 13 6.51 7.11 6.19
CA LEU A 13 6.11 7.25 7.58
C LEU A 13 5.84 5.86 8.20
N PRO A 14 5.97 5.70 9.53
CA PRO A 14 5.66 4.45 10.23
C PRO A 14 4.29 3.87 9.84
N GLU A 15 3.28 4.72 9.72
CA GLU A 15 1.90 4.36 9.39
C GLU A 15 1.80 3.74 7.99
N GLN A 16 2.62 4.22 7.04
CA GLN A 16 2.67 3.68 5.68
C GLN A 16 3.31 2.29 5.66
N ARG A 17 4.31 2.04 6.52
CA ARG A 17 4.90 0.70 6.69
C ARG A 17 3.87 -0.27 7.25
N GLU A 18 3.16 0.11 8.31
CA GLU A 18 2.13 -0.74 8.90
C GLU A 18 0.97 -1.03 7.94
N PHE A 19 0.65 -0.09 7.04
CA PHE A 19 -0.32 -0.33 5.97
C PHE A 19 0.21 -1.38 4.98
N VAL A 20 1.47 -1.26 4.54
CA VAL A 20 2.09 -2.25 3.65
C VAL A 20 2.13 -3.64 4.28
N GLU A 21 2.51 -3.75 5.56
CA GLU A 21 2.53 -5.01 6.30
C GLU A 21 1.12 -5.64 6.37
N PHE A 22 0.11 -4.81 6.63
CA PHE A 22 -1.29 -5.25 6.62
C PHE A 22 -1.74 -5.79 5.26
N VAL A 23 -1.42 -5.08 4.17
CA VAL A 23 -1.76 -5.54 2.81
C VAL A 23 -1.03 -6.85 2.49
N LEU A 24 0.24 -6.99 2.92
CA LEU A 24 1.00 -8.23 2.75
C LEU A 24 0.35 -9.40 3.49
N SER A 25 -0.07 -9.21 4.74
CA SER A 25 -0.79 -10.25 5.48
C SER A 25 -2.06 -10.70 4.76
N ARG A 26 -2.82 -9.74 4.21
CA ARG A 26 -4.02 -10.06 3.43
C ARG A 26 -3.72 -10.75 2.12
N TYR A 27 -2.61 -10.41 1.48
CA TYR A 27 -2.16 -11.10 0.27
C TYR A 27 -1.80 -12.56 0.55
N ILE A 28 -1.20 -12.85 1.71
CA ILE A 28 -0.89 -14.23 2.11
C ILE A 28 -2.17 -15.03 2.39
N GLU A 29 -3.21 -14.40 2.94
CA GLU A 29 -4.49 -15.04 3.29
C GLU A 29 -5.41 -15.25 2.08
N SER A 30 -5.54 -14.24 1.21
CA SER A 30 -6.52 -14.18 0.12
C SER A 30 -5.89 -14.28 -1.28
N GLY A 31 -4.57 -14.14 -1.41
CA GLY A 31 -3.88 -14.14 -2.69
C GLY A 31 -3.94 -12.79 -3.41
N GLU A 32 -3.75 -12.81 -4.73
CA GLU A 32 -3.56 -11.60 -5.54
C GLU A 32 -4.78 -10.68 -5.65
N GLU A 33 -5.97 -11.17 -5.31
CA GLU A 33 -7.22 -10.39 -5.35
C GLU A 33 -7.15 -9.13 -4.47
N VAL A 34 -6.41 -9.18 -3.35
CA VAL A 34 -6.29 -8.02 -2.45
C VAL A 34 -5.40 -6.92 -3.02
N LEU A 35 -4.62 -7.24 -4.05
CA LEU A 35 -3.78 -6.26 -4.73
C LEU A 35 -4.59 -5.48 -5.78
N ASP A 36 -5.85 -5.80 -6.01
CA ASP A 36 -6.67 -5.01 -6.93
C ASP A 36 -6.90 -3.59 -6.39
N ARG A 37 -6.85 -2.61 -7.30
CA ARG A 37 -7.16 -1.22 -6.99
C ARG A 37 -8.61 -1.04 -6.57
N GLU A 38 -9.51 -1.89 -7.02
CA GLU A 38 -10.91 -1.91 -6.58
C GLU A 38 -11.05 -2.32 -5.11
N VAL A 39 -10.10 -3.10 -4.58
CA VAL A 39 -10.08 -3.58 -3.19
C VAL A 39 -9.38 -2.60 -2.25
N LEU A 40 -8.57 -1.68 -2.77
CA LEU A 40 -7.87 -0.65 -1.97
C LEU A 40 -8.79 0.13 -1.01
N PRO A 41 -9.98 0.65 -1.41
CA PRO A 41 -10.88 1.33 -0.49
C PRO A 41 -11.36 0.44 0.67
N GLU A 42 -11.52 -0.85 0.44
CA GLU A 42 -11.93 -1.81 1.48
C GLU A 42 -10.78 -2.08 2.45
N LEU A 43 -9.55 -2.26 1.95
CA LEU A 43 -8.36 -2.41 2.79
C LEU A 43 -8.13 -1.21 3.71
N LEU A 44 -8.35 0.00 3.19
CA LEU A 44 -8.24 1.23 4.00
C LEU A 44 -9.29 1.25 5.11
N LYS A 45 -10.56 0.97 4.79
CA LYS A 45 -11.63 0.89 5.80
C LYS A 45 -11.37 -0.22 6.82
N LEU A 46 -10.79 -1.34 6.38
CA LEU A 46 -10.56 -2.49 7.24
C LEU A 46 -9.41 -2.28 8.23
N LYS A 47 -8.43 -1.44 7.89
CA LYS A 47 -7.33 -1.06 8.82
C LYS A 47 -7.64 0.18 9.65
N TYR A 48 -8.30 1.19 9.07
CA TYR A 48 -8.47 2.52 9.69
C TYR A 48 -9.93 2.88 10.02
N GLU A 49 -10.88 1.95 9.87
CA GLU A 49 -12.32 2.12 10.10
C GLU A 49 -13.02 3.06 9.09
N ALA A 50 -12.36 4.13 8.64
CA ALA A 50 -12.84 5.03 7.59
C ALA A 50 -11.73 5.43 6.61
N ILE A 51 -12.14 5.74 5.36
CA ILE A 51 -11.22 6.20 4.31
C ILE A 51 -10.57 7.53 4.70
N GLN A 52 -11.31 8.44 5.34
CA GLN A 52 -10.78 9.75 5.74
C GLN A 52 -9.67 9.61 6.79
N ASP A 53 -9.82 8.68 7.72
CA ASP A 53 -8.81 8.40 8.74
C ASP A 53 -7.56 7.78 8.12
N ALA A 54 -7.72 6.89 7.14
CA ALA A 54 -6.61 6.37 6.37
C ALA A 54 -5.88 7.48 5.59
N ILE A 55 -6.61 8.42 4.96
CA ILE A 55 -6.03 9.58 4.26
C ILE A 55 -5.23 10.45 5.22
N ALA A 56 -5.77 10.72 6.41
CA ALA A 56 -5.07 11.51 7.42
C ALA A 56 -3.80 10.81 7.93
N ALA A 57 -3.89 9.51 8.25
CA ALA A 57 -2.77 8.71 8.78
C ALA A 57 -1.67 8.47 7.74
N LEU A 58 -2.02 8.27 6.48
CA LEU A 58 -1.09 7.93 5.41
C LEU A 58 -0.55 9.16 4.65
N GLY A 59 -0.94 10.37 5.08
CA GLY A 59 -0.43 11.63 4.55
C GLY A 59 -1.00 11.99 3.17
N GLY A 60 -2.26 11.65 2.90
CA GLY A 60 -2.98 11.99 1.68
C GLY A 60 -3.28 10.82 0.75
N ALA A 61 -4.34 10.94 -0.05
CA ALA A 61 -4.78 9.90 -0.99
C ALA A 61 -3.73 9.57 -2.08
N ASP A 62 -2.98 10.57 -2.53
CA ASP A 62 -1.86 10.38 -3.46
C ASP A 62 -0.78 9.48 -2.86
N ASN A 63 -0.43 9.70 -1.59
CA ASN A 63 0.57 8.87 -0.90
C ASN A 63 0.09 7.44 -0.72
N ILE A 64 -1.19 7.23 -0.37
CA ILE A 64 -1.79 5.89 -0.30
C ILE A 64 -1.62 5.16 -1.64
N THR A 65 -2.05 5.80 -2.73
CA THR A 65 -2.00 5.20 -4.06
C THR A 65 -0.58 4.87 -4.46
N ARG A 66 0.37 5.77 -4.18
CA ARG A 66 1.79 5.58 -4.52
C ARG A 66 2.43 4.46 -3.70
N THR A 67 2.14 4.38 -2.41
CA THR A 67 2.61 3.30 -1.53
C THR A 67 2.06 1.96 -1.97
N PHE A 68 0.76 1.88 -2.27
CA PHE A 68 0.12 0.66 -2.73
C PHE A 68 0.68 0.16 -4.07
N VAL A 69 0.75 1.03 -5.09
CA VAL A 69 1.31 0.67 -6.40
C VAL A 69 2.78 0.29 -6.30
N GLY A 70 3.56 0.99 -5.48
CA GLY A 70 4.96 0.65 -5.25
C GLY A 70 5.12 -0.72 -4.61
N PHE A 71 4.28 -1.05 -3.63
CA PHE A 71 4.23 -2.37 -3.01
C PHE A 71 3.84 -3.48 -4.00
N GLN A 72 2.81 -3.26 -4.84
CA GLN A 72 2.43 -4.22 -5.89
C GLN A 72 3.60 -4.52 -6.84
N LYS A 73 4.29 -3.47 -7.31
CA LYS A 73 5.48 -3.62 -8.17
C LYS A 73 6.57 -4.44 -7.48
N TYR A 74 6.83 -4.20 -6.20
CA TYR A 74 7.80 -4.96 -5.44
C TYR A 74 7.41 -6.45 -5.34
N LEU A 75 6.15 -6.74 -4.96
CA LEU A 75 5.65 -8.10 -4.90
C LEU A 75 5.77 -8.82 -6.25
N TYR A 76 5.30 -8.21 -7.34
CA TYR A 76 5.42 -8.83 -8.66
C TYR A 76 6.87 -9.04 -9.10
N SER A 77 7.79 -8.14 -8.75
CA SER A 77 9.21 -8.31 -9.02
C SER A 77 9.83 -9.46 -8.25
N VAL A 78 9.33 -9.77 -7.04
CA VAL A 78 9.80 -10.89 -6.22
C VAL A 78 9.16 -12.20 -6.67
N LEU A 79 7.88 -12.20 -7.02
CA LEU A 79 7.13 -13.39 -7.44
C LEU A 79 7.46 -13.87 -8.85
N SER A 80 7.91 -12.96 -9.72
CA SER A 80 8.36 -13.30 -11.09
C SER A 80 9.85 -13.64 -11.20
N ALA A 81 10.57 -13.67 -10.07
CA ALA A 81 11.97 -14.09 -9.96
C ALA A 81 12.07 -15.58 -9.61
#